data_AF-A0A0F5LDT9-F1
#
_entry.id   AF-A0A0F5LDT9-F1
#
_cell.length_a   1.000
_cell.length_b   1.000
_cell.length_c   1.000
_cell.angle_alpha   90.00
_cell.angle_beta   90.00
_cell.angle_gamma   90.00
#
_symmetry.space_group_name_H-M   'P 1'
#
loop_
_entity.id
_entity.type
_entity.pdbx_description
1 polymer ?
#
loop_
_entity_poly.entity_id
_entity_poly.type
_entity_poly.pdbx_seq_one_letter_code
_entity_poly.pdbx_strand_id
1 'polypeptide(L)'
;MKSTLTFSDLADVESRIRASRKLLQGWRWMSKVSCRREEAIALLLQEAKFLIDLGRQHPARAVEIGRLIVAYQRLVEAIRAASCSQTSEVTPSNED
;
A
#
# COMPACT_ATOMS: atom_id res chain seq x y z
N MET A 1 -12.21 31.20 6.47
CA MET A 1 -12.79 30.50 7.64
C MET A 1 -11.75 29.51 8.14
N LYS A 2 -11.23 29.67 9.36
CA LYS A 2 -10.29 28.70 9.96
C LYS A 2 -11.12 27.61 10.62
N SER A 3 -11.21 26.44 9.99
CA SER A 3 -11.85 25.26 10.60
C SER A 3 -10.97 24.75 11.73
N THR A 4 -11.42 24.94 12.96
CA THR A 4 -10.78 24.38 14.16
C THR A 4 -11.09 22.89 14.18
N LEU A 5 -10.10 22.05 13.88
CA LEU A 5 -10.21 20.59 14.02
C LEU A 5 -10.43 20.24 15.50
N THR A 6 -11.40 19.38 15.78
CA THR A 6 -11.63 18.92 17.15
C THR A 6 -10.58 17.90 17.56
N PHE A 7 -10.32 17.76 18.86
CA PHE A 7 -9.40 16.73 19.38
C PHE A 7 -9.81 15.31 18.96
N SER A 8 -11.12 15.06 18.85
CA SER A 8 -11.67 13.78 18.37
C SER A 8 -11.29 13.51 16.92
N ASP A 9 -11.38 14.52 16.04
CA ASP A 9 -11.00 14.37 14.62
C ASP A 9 -9.50 14.08 14.48
N LEU A 10 -8.66 14.72 15.29
CA LEU A 10 -7.21 14.50 15.25
C LEU A 10 -6.83 13.09 15.72
N ALA A 11 -7.51 12.57 16.75
CA ALA A 11 -7.30 11.20 17.23
C ALA A 11 -7.74 10.15 16.19
N ASP A 12 -8.82 10.43 15.44
CA ASP A 12 -9.29 9.56 14.36
C ASP A 12 -8.32 9.55 13.17
N VAL A 13 -7.84 10.73 12.75
CA VAL A 13 -6.84 10.86 11.68
C VAL A 13 -5.55 10.13 12.04
N GLU A 14 -5.05 10.29 13.27
CA GLU A 14 -3.86 9.57 13.71
C GLU A 14 -4.08 8.06 13.72
N SER A 15 -5.24 7.61 14.19
CA SER A 15 -5.62 6.19 14.18
C SER A 15 -5.65 5.64 12.75
N ARG A 16 -6.17 6.42 11.79
CA ARG A 16 -6.21 6.04 10.38
C ARG A 16 -4.82 5.97 9.74
N ILE A 17 -3.96 6.96 10.01
CA ILE A 17 -2.55 6.96 9.59
C ILE A 17 -1.81 5.73 10.14
N ARG A 18 -2.06 5.40 11.41
CA ARG A 18 -1.50 4.22 12.06
C ARG A 18 -1.99 2.92 11.42
N ALA A 19 -3.26 2.84 11.06
CA ALA A 19 -3.83 1.69 10.34
C ALA A 19 -3.18 1.52 8.96
N SER A 20 -3.03 2.60 8.18
CA SER A 20 -2.34 2.53 6.88
C SER A 20 -0.89 2.06 7.01
N ARG A 21 -0.15 2.49 8.05
CA ARG A 21 1.20 1.96 8.32
C ARG A 21 1.21 0.45 8.52
N LYS A 22 0.28 -0.08 9.32
CA LYS A 22 0.17 -1.51 9.58
C LYS A 22 -0.15 -2.29 8.30
N LEU A 23 -1.08 -1.77 7.48
CA LEU A 23 -1.40 -2.35 6.18
C LEU A 23 -0.17 -2.39 5.27
N LEU A 24 0.55 -1.28 5.14
CA LEU A 24 1.77 -1.21 4.34
C LEU A 24 2.82 -2.24 4.80
N GLN A 25 3.00 -2.40 6.11
CA GLN A 25 3.92 -3.40 6.66
C GLN A 25 3.48 -4.82 6.34
N GLY A 26 2.19 -5.13 6.49
CA GLY A 26 1.62 -6.43 6.11
C GLY A 26 1.83 -6.72 4.62
N TRP A 27 1.56 -5.72 3.77
CA TRP A 27 1.73 -5.86 2.32
C TRP A 27 3.19 -6.01 1.88
N ARG A 28 4.16 -5.42 2.60
CA ARG A 28 5.59 -5.69 2.34
C ARG A 28 5.93 -7.16 2.53
N TRP A 29 5.33 -7.83 3.50
CA TRP A 29 5.51 -9.26 3.67
C TRP A 29 4.73 -10.05 2.61
N MET A 30 3.45 -9.74 2.42
CA MET A 30 2.58 -10.41 1.44
C MET A 30 3.11 -10.30 0.01
N SER A 31 3.76 -9.19 -0.35
CA SER A 31 4.35 -8.99 -1.69
C SER A 31 5.39 -10.05 -2.07
N LYS A 32 6.00 -10.70 -1.08
CA LYS A 32 6.99 -11.77 -1.29
C LYS A 32 6.36 -13.14 -1.55
N VAL A 33 5.11 -13.33 -1.13
CA VAL A 33 4.42 -14.64 -1.14
C VAL A 33 3.17 -14.66 -2.02
N SER A 34 2.60 -13.50 -2.35
CA SER A 34 1.35 -13.42 -3.12
C SER A 34 1.60 -13.57 -4.63
N CYS A 35 0.87 -14.50 -5.24
CA CYS A 35 0.82 -14.66 -6.70
C CYS A 35 -0.20 -13.73 -7.37
N ARG A 36 -1.07 -13.05 -6.59
CA ARG A 36 -2.15 -12.19 -7.10
C ARG A 36 -1.74 -10.73 -7.09
N ARG A 37 -0.92 -10.35 -8.08
CA ARG A 37 -0.26 -9.04 -8.11
C ARG A 37 -1.21 -7.90 -8.43
N GLU A 38 -2.05 -8.08 -9.44
CA GLU A 38 -2.98 -7.02 -9.87
C GLU A 38 -3.96 -6.66 -8.74
N GLU A 39 -4.49 -7.65 -8.03
CA GLU A 39 -5.33 -7.43 -6.85
C GLU A 39 -4.56 -6.68 -5.75
N ALA A 40 -3.32 -7.08 -5.46
CA ALA A 40 -2.49 -6.41 -4.46
C ALA A 40 -2.19 -4.95 -4.85
N ILE A 41 -1.85 -4.71 -6.12
CA ILE A 41 -1.59 -3.37 -6.66
C ILE A 41 -2.84 -2.51 -6.54
N ALA A 42 -4.01 -3.03 -6.92
CA ALA A 42 -5.28 -2.30 -6.84
C ALA A 42 -5.58 -1.85 -5.40
N LEU A 43 -5.42 -2.74 -4.43
CA LEU A 43 -5.64 -2.44 -3.01
C LEU A 43 -4.66 -1.38 -2.49
N LEU A 44 -3.38 -1.48 -2.84
CA LEU A 44 -2.36 -0.51 -2.45
C LEU A 44 -2.60 0.87 -3.07
N LEU A 45 -3.02 0.92 -4.34
CA LEU A 45 -3.35 2.17 -5.02
C LEU A 45 -4.62 2.82 -4.45
N GLN A 46 -5.63 2.01 -4.11
CA GLN A 46 -6.85 2.50 -3.46
C GLN A 46 -6.54 3.17 -2.12
N GLU A 47 -5.69 2.53 -1.30
CA GLU A 47 -5.25 3.09 -0.02
C GLU A 47 -4.43 4.38 -0.19
N ALA A 48 -3.54 4.42 -1.19
CA ALA A 48 -2.79 5.64 -1.51
C ALA A 48 -3.72 6.79 -1.93
N LYS A 49 -4.78 6.51 -2.71
CA LYS A 49 -5.79 7.50 -3.10
C LYS A 49 -6.54 8.05 -1.89
N PHE A 50 -6.96 7.16 -0.98
CA PHE A 50 -7.58 7.57 0.28
C PHE A 50 -6.67 8.53 1.08
N LEU A 51 -5.37 8.21 1.16
CA LEU A 51 -4.40 9.06 1.85
C LEU A 51 -4.23 10.44 1.18
N ILE A 52 -4.32 10.55 -0.15
CA ILE A 52 -4.29 11.84 -0.85
C ILE A 52 -5.45 12.73 -0.37
N ASP A 53 -6.66 12.18 -0.31
CA ASP A 53 -7.84 12.93 0.12
C ASP A 53 -7.75 13.31 1.61
N LEU A 54 -7.25 12.40 2.46
CA LEU A 54 -6.98 12.67 3.87
C LEU A 54 -5.95 13.81 4.05
N GLY A 55 -4.88 13.82 3.26
CA GLY A 55 -3.85 14.86 3.31
C GLY A 55 -4.37 16.25 2.91
N ARG A 56 -5.30 16.31 1.96
CA ARG A 56 -5.98 17.56 1.57
C ARG A 56 -6.89 18.09 2.68
N GLN A 57 -7.57 17.19 3.40
CA GLN A 57 -8.44 17.55 4.52
C GLN A 57 -7.65 17.96 5.77
N HIS A 58 -6.43 17.43 5.94
CA HIS A 58 -5.58 17.71 7.10
C HIS A 58 -4.19 18.23 6.70
N PRO A 59 -4.07 19.50 6.23
CA PRO A 59 -2.81 20.08 5.78
C PRO A 59 -1.68 20.02 6.82
N ALA A 60 -2.02 20.10 8.12
CA ALA A 60 -1.06 19.97 9.22
C ALA A 60 -0.33 18.60 9.25
N ARG A 61 -0.93 17.56 8.68
CA ARG A 61 -0.38 16.20 8.58
C ARG A 61 0.07 15.84 7.16
N ALA A 62 -0.06 16.76 6.19
CA ALA A 62 0.16 16.47 4.77
C ALA A 62 1.56 15.92 4.46
N VAL A 63 2.60 16.40 5.16
CA VAL A 63 3.98 15.91 4.98
C VAL A 63 4.11 14.43 5.35
N GLU A 64 3.55 14.02 6.49
CA GLU A 64 3.61 12.65 6.97
C GLU A 64 2.77 11.71 6.09
N ILE A 65 1.58 12.17 5.70
CA ILE A 65 0.69 11.46 4.78
C ILE A 65 1.36 11.31 3.40
N GLY A 66 2.04 12.37 2.91
CA GLY A 66 2.81 12.33 1.67
C GLY A 66 3.91 11.26 1.69
N ARG A 67 4.65 11.14 2.81
CA ARG A 67 5.65 10.06 2.97
C ARG A 67 5.02 8.68 2.90
N LEU A 68 3.80 8.50 3.44
CA LEU A 68 3.08 7.24 3.33
C LEU A 68 2.68 6.95 1.88
N ILE A 69 2.10 7.91 1.17
CA ILE A 69 1.71 7.76 -0.25
C ILE A 69 2.91 7.31 -1.09
N VAL A 70 4.06 7.96 -0.93
CA VAL A 70 5.31 7.56 -1.63
C VAL A 70 5.72 6.14 -1.26
N ALA A 71 5.59 5.74 0.01
CA ALA A 71 5.93 4.39 0.43
C ALA A 71 4.99 3.32 -0.16
N TYR A 72 3.70 3.63 -0.35
CA TYR A 72 2.75 2.79 -1.08
C TYR A 72 3.12 2.67 -2.55
N GLN A 73 3.46 3.78 -3.22
CA GLN A 73 3.88 3.79 -4.63
C GLN A 73 5.13 2.93 -4.85
N ARG A 74 6.15 3.08 -4.00
CA ARG A 74 7.37 2.25 -4.05
C ARG A 74 7.09 0.76 -3.90
N LEU A 75 6.12 0.39 -3.05
CA LEU A 75 5.73 -1.01 -2.89
C LEU A 75 5.01 -1.54 -4.14
N VAL A 76 4.14 -0.74 -4.75
CA VAL A 76 3.49 -1.08 -6.02
C VAL A 76 4.52 -1.29 -7.12
N GLU A 77 5.50 -0.40 -7.25
CA GLU A 77 6.61 -0.54 -8.21
C GLU A 77 7.42 -1.82 -7.97
N ALA A 78 7.72 -2.14 -6.70
CA ALA A 78 8.41 -3.38 -6.35
C ALA A 78 7.60 -4.64 -6.73
N ILE A 79 6.28 -4.64 -6.49
CA ILE A 79 5.41 -5.77 -6.86
C ILE A 79 5.33 -5.93 -8.38
N ARG A 80 5.27 -4.82 -9.14
CA ARG A 80 5.28 -4.84 -10.61
C ARG A 80 6.59 -5.37 -11.17
N ALA A 81 7.71 -5.01 -10.54
CA ALA A 81 9.04 -5.42 -10.97
C ALA A 81 9.37 -6.88 -10.63
N ALA A 82 8.82 -7.41 -9.53
CA ALA A 82 9.00 -8.81 -9.18
C ALA A 82 8.37 -9.67 -10.29
N SER A 83 9.13 -10.49 -11.02
CA SER A 83 8.62 -11.53 -11.93
C SER A 83 8.28 -12.76 -11.09
N CYS A 84 7.12 -13.38 -11.31
CA CYS A 84 6.80 -14.60 -10.57
C CYS A 84 7.68 -15.62 -11.24
N SER A 85 8.73 -16.07 -10.56
CA SER A 85 9.58 -17.14 -11.06
C SER A 85 8.69 -18.38 -11.11
N GLN A 86 7.99 -18.55 -12.24
CA GLN A 86 7.41 -19.83 -12.58
C GLN A 86 8.61 -20.72 -12.82
N THR A 87 8.96 -21.53 -11.82
CA THR A 87 9.77 -22.71 -12.03
C THR A 87 8.97 -23.62 -12.94
N SER A 88 9.14 -23.44 -14.25
CA SER A 88 8.77 -24.42 -15.25
C SER A 88 9.71 -25.61 -15.06
N GLU A 89 9.40 -26.48 -14.11
CA GLU A 89 9.92 -27.85 -14.11
C GLU A 89 9.08 -28.64 -15.12
N VAL A 90 9.37 -28.42 -16.40
CA VAL A 90 8.96 -29.33 -17.47
C VAL A 90 10.07 -30.37 -17.56
N THR A 91 9.93 -31.46 -16.81
CA THR A 91 10.64 -32.70 -17.10
C THR A 91 9.89 -33.36 -18.26
N PRO A 92 10.46 -33.44 -19.48
CA PRO A 92 9.84 -34.18 -20.55
C PRO A 92 9.80 -35.66 -20.17
N SER A 93 8.61 -36.23 -20.26
CA SER A 93 8.39 -37.67 -20.34
C SER A 93 9.33 -38.26 -21.38
N ASN A 94 10.21 -39.17 -20.99
CA ASN A 94 10.72 -40.15 -21.91
C ASN A 94 9.69 -41.29 -21.96
N GLU A 95 9.04 -41.39 -23.11
CA GLU A 95 8.30 -42.57 -23.56
C GLU A 95 9.28 -43.71 -23.91
N ASP A 96 8.73 -44.93 -23.84
CA ASP A 96 9.22 -46.27 -24.20
C ASP A 96 10.18 -47.03 -23.26
#